data_AF-A0A1H4PGX6-F1
#
_entry.id   AF-A0A1H4PGX6-F1
#
_cell.length_a   1.000
_cell.length_b   1.000
_cell.length_c   1.000
_cell.angle_alpha   90.00
_cell.angle_beta   90.00
_cell.angle_gamma   90.00
#
_symmetry.space_group_name_H-M   'P 1'
#
loop_
_entity.id
_entity.type
_entity.pdbx_description
1 polymer ?
#
loop_
_entity_poly.entity_id
_entity_poly.type
_entity_poly.pdbx_seq_one_letter_code
_entity_poly.pdbx_strand_id
1 'polypeptide(L)'
;MGTIGAVFQPELIKLMKSVLDDAVVALPESRRTSTMMADMASQILACAAKGERDPAALKNAALLVAVECSHYSHDISPERRAV
;
A
#
# COMPACT_ATOMS: atom_id res chain seq x y z
N MET A 1 13.10 -21.16 -9.95
CA MET A 1 11.86 -20.77 -10.65
C MET A 1 12.03 -19.36 -11.18
N GLY A 2 11.87 -19.15 -12.49
CA GLY A 2 11.80 -17.78 -13.03
C GLY A 2 10.48 -17.16 -12.63
N THR A 3 10.50 -16.13 -11.78
CA THR A 3 9.34 -15.29 -11.54
C THR A 3 9.07 -14.53 -12.84
N ILE A 4 8.13 -15.02 -13.65
CA ILE A 4 7.65 -14.25 -14.79
C ILE A 4 7.01 -13.00 -14.18
N GLY A 5 7.66 -11.84 -14.35
CA GLY A 5 7.12 -10.58 -13.85
C GLY A 5 5.72 -10.39 -14.38
N ALA A 6 4.81 -9.87 -13.55
CA ALA A 6 3.46 -9.56 -14.00
C ALA A 6 3.54 -8.54 -15.15
N VAL A 7 3.03 -8.91 -16.32
CA VAL A 7 3.01 -8.05 -17.51
C VAL A 7 1.76 -7.18 -17.44
N PHE A 8 1.93 -5.91 -17.10
CA PHE A 8 0.85 -4.94 -17.06
C PHE A 8 0.86 -4.10 -18.35
N GLN A 9 -0.32 -3.90 -18.92
CA GLN A 9 -0.50 -2.97 -20.04
C GLN A 9 -0.25 -1.53 -19.55
N PRO A 10 0.30 -0.63 -20.40
CA PRO A 10 0.62 0.73 -20.00
C PRO A 10 -0.61 1.53 -19.50
N GLU A 11 -1.80 1.23 -20.03
CA GLU A 11 -3.06 1.81 -19.55
C GLU A 11 -3.40 1.39 -18.12
N LEU A 12 -3.18 0.11 -17.81
CA LEU A 12 -3.41 -0.43 -16.47
C LEU A 12 -2.41 0.15 -15.45
N ILE A 13 -1.14 0.34 -15.85
CA ILE A 13 -0.14 1.00 -15.00
C ILE A 13 -0.55 2.46 -14.70
N LYS A 14 -1.07 3.18 -15.70
CA LYS A 14 -1.59 4.55 -15.51
C LYS A 14 -2.79 4.57 -14.55
N LEU A 15 -3.70 3.60 -14.68
CA LEU A 15 -4.83 3.43 -13.76
C LEU A 15 -4.33 3.22 -12.31
N MET A 16 -3.42 2.27 -12.10
CA MET A 16 -2.86 1.97 -10.77
C MET A 16 -2.18 3.20 -10.15
N LYS A 17 -1.43 3.97 -10.96
CA LYS A 17 -0.81 5.21 -10.51
C LYS A 17 -1.88 6.24 -10.09
N SER A 18 -2.90 6.44 -10.91
CA SER A 18 -4.01 7.35 -10.60
C SER A 18 -4.74 6.95 -9.32
N VAL A 19 -4.94 5.65 -9.11
CA VAL A 19 -5.56 5.10 -7.90
C VAL A 19 -4.68 5.36 -6.67
N LEU A 20 -3.37 5.18 -6.80
CA LEU A 20 -2.42 5.48 -5.71
C LEU A 20 -2.45 6.97 -5.35
N ASP A 21 -2.35 7.86 -6.34
CA ASP A 21 -2.43 9.32 -6.13
C ASP A 21 -3.72 9.70 -5.39
N ASP A 22 -4.87 9.16 -5.81
CA ASP A 22 -6.17 9.42 -5.19
C ASP A 22 -6.28 8.85 -3.77
N ALA A 23 -5.71 7.67 -3.53
CA ALA A 23 -5.66 7.06 -2.20
C ALA A 23 -4.74 7.86 -1.25
N VAL A 24 -3.61 8.39 -1.74
CA VAL A 24 -2.71 9.25 -0.97
C VAL A 24 -3.38 10.58 -0.61
N VAL A 25 -4.14 11.18 -1.52
CA VAL A 25 -4.93 12.39 -1.23
C VAL A 25 -5.99 12.12 -0.16
N ALA A 26 -6.60 10.93 -0.15
CA ALA A 26 -7.57 10.54 0.89
C ALA A 26 -6.94 10.34 2.27
N LEU A 27 -5.60 10.20 2.38
CA LEU A 27 -4.92 10.07 3.66
C LEU A 27 -4.68 11.43 4.33
N PRO A 28 -4.71 11.46 5.68
CA PRO A 28 -4.27 12.62 6.44
C PRO A 28 -2.77 12.86 6.21
N GLU A 29 -2.36 14.13 6.19
CA GLU A 29 -0.98 14.55 5.86
C GLU A 29 0.08 13.85 6.71
N SER A 30 -0.22 13.61 8.00
CA SER A 30 0.67 12.91 8.93
C SER A 30 1.00 11.46 8.52
N ARG A 31 0.19 10.84 7.66
CA ARG A 31 0.35 9.46 7.19
C ARG A 31 0.85 9.36 5.75
N ARG A 32 1.01 10.48 5.04
CA ARG A 32 1.55 10.53 3.66
C ARG A 32 3.07 10.36 3.64
N THR A 33 3.55 9.27 4.23
CA THR A 33 4.98 8.92 4.28
C THR A 33 5.35 8.07 3.07
N SER A 34 6.62 8.12 2.67
CA SER A 34 7.12 7.30 1.54
C SER A 34 6.90 5.81 1.77
N THR A 35 7.07 5.32 3.02
CA THR A 35 6.79 3.93 3.39
C THR A 35 5.33 3.57 3.18
N MET A 36 4.40 4.42 3.64
CA MET A 36 2.96 4.17 3.48
C MET A 36 2.57 4.13 2.00
N MET A 37 3.08 5.06 1.19
CA MET A 37 2.83 5.08 -0.25
C MET A 37 3.39 3.83 -0.96
N ALA A 38 4.56 3.35 -0.54
CA ALA A 38 5.17 2.14 -1.10
C ALA A 38 4.37 0.88 -0.74
N ASP A 39 3.85 0.79 0.48
CA ASP A 39 3.02 -0.34 0.92
C ASP A 39 1.69 -0.38 0.16
N MET A 40 1.03 0.78 0.05
CA MET A 40 -0.17 0.96 -0.77
C MET A 40 0.06 0.57 -2.24
N ALA A 41 1.16 1.04 -2.84
CA ALA A 41 1.50 0.70 -4.23
C ALA A 41 1.72 -0.81 -4.41
N SER A 42 2.42 -1.44 -3.46
CA SER A 42 2.63 -2.89 -3.44
C SER A 42 1.32 -3.65 -3.37
N GLN A 43 0.39 -3.19 -2.52
CA GLN A 43 -0.92 -3.79 -2.37
C GLN A 43 -1.78 -3.67 -3.64
N ILE A 44 -1.77 -2.51 -4.30
CA ILE A 44 -2.44 -2.28 -5.59
C ILE A 44 -1.90 -3.25 -6.65
N LEU A 45 -0.57 -3.37 -6.76
CA LEU A 45 0.08 -4.27 -7.71
C LEU A 45 -0.26 -5.74 -7.41
N ALA A 46 -0.31 -6.13 -6.14
CA ALA A 46 -0.66 -7.49 -5.74
C ALA A 46 -2.12 -7.83 -6.07
N CYS A 47 -3.07 -6.91 -5.86
CA CYS A 47 -4.46 -7.10 -6.25
C CYS A 47 -4.60 -7.19 -7.78
N ALA A 48 -3.92 -6.30 -8.50
CA ALA A 48 -3.95 -6.32 -9.95
C ALA A 48 -3.30 -7.56 -10.57
N ALA A 49 -2.25 -8.10 -9.95
CA ALA A 49 -1.64 -9.37 -10.34
C ALA A 49 -2.61 -10.55 -10.21
N LYS A 50 -3.59 -10.48 -9.28
CA LYS A 50 -4.66 -11.48 -9.11
C LYS A 50 -5.78 -11.34 -10.14
N GLY A 51 -5.77 -10.28 -10.95
CA GLY A 51 -6.78 -10.00 -11.97
C GLY A 51 -7.75 -8.87 -11.63
N GLU A 52 -7.61 -8.25 -10.45
CA GLU A 52 -8.42 -7.10 -10.04
C GLU A 52 -8.11 -5.90 -10.94
N ARG A 53 -9.13 -5.34 -11.58
CA ARG A 53 -8.98 -4.17 -12.46
C ARG A 53 -9.90 -3.02 -12.08
N ASP A 54 -10.75 -3.23 -11.09
CA ASP A 54 -11.66 -2.19 -10.64
C ASP A 54 -10.88 -1.12 -9.84
N PRO A 55 -10.92 0.16 -10.26
CA PRO A 55 -10.15 1.20 -9.60
C PRO A 55 -10.63 1.47 -8.16
N ALA A 56 -11.91 1.26 -7.86
CA ALA A 56 -12.42 1.43 -6.50
C ALA A 56 -11.98 0.29 -5.58
N ALA A 57 -11.97 -0.95 -6.08
CA ALA A 57 -11.44 -2.10 -5.34
C ALA A 57 -9.94 -1.94 -5.03
N LEU A 58 -9.15 -1.50 -6.03
CA LEU A 58 -7.72 -1.22 -5.85
C LEU A 58 -7.46 -0.09 -4.85
N LYS A 59 -8.26 0.98 -4.90
CA LYS A 59 -8.19 2.10 -3.95
C LYS A 59 -8.50 1.63 -2.52
N ASN A 60 -9.58 0.87 -2.36
CA ASN A 60 -9.99 0.35 -1.05
C ASN A 60 -8.91 -0.55 -0.46
N ALA A 61 -8.33 -1.46 -1.25
CA ALA A 61 -7.24 -2.32 -0.81
C ALA A 61 -6.02 -1.50 -0.33
N ALA A 62 -5.67 -0.43 -1.04
CA ALA A 62 -4.61 0.49 -0.62
C ALA A 62 -4.95 1.22 0.70
N LEU A 63 -6.19 1.70 0.85
CA LEU A 63 -6.61 2.39 2.07
C LEU A 63 -6.68 1.46 3.28
N LEU A 64 -7.00 0.18 3.10
CA LEU A 64 -6.99 -0.83 4.18
C LEU A 64 -5.61 -0.92 4.84
N VAL A 65 -4.55 -1.04 4.04
CA VAL A 65 -3.16 -1.01 4.50
C VAL A 65 -2.87 0.22 5.37
N ALA A 66 -3.35 1.38 4.92
CA ALA A 66 -3.12 2.63 5.63
C ALA A 66 -3.88 2.74 6.98
N VAL A 67 -4.96 1.98 7.13
CA VAL A 67 -5.70 1.83 8.39
C VAL A 67 -5.01 0.82 9.31
N GLU A 68 -4.50 -0.29 8.77
CA GLU A 68 -3.86 -1.37 9.55
C GLU A 68 -2.54 -0.94 10.22
N CYS A 69 -1.75 -0.04 9.62
CA CYS A 69 -0.58 0.55 10.30
C CYS A 69 -0.93 1.45 11.50
N SER A 70 -2.22 1.72 11.76
CA SER A 70 -2.66 2.35 13.00
C SER A 70 -2.48 1.46 14.23
N HIS A 71 -2.22 0.17 14.04
CA HIS A 71 -2.05 -0.81 15.10
C HIS A 71 -0.58 -1.23 15.25
N TYR A 72 0.34 -0.26 15.18
CA TYR A 72 1.62 -0.45 15.87
C TYR A 72 1.31 -0.37 17.36
N SER A 73 0.95 -1.52 17.96
CA SER A 73 1.10 -1.68 19.40
C SER A 73 2.56 -1.38 19.68
N HIS A 74 2.78 -0.26 20.35
CA HIS A 74 4.06 0.10 20.92
C HIS A 74 4.40 -1.00 21.93
N ASP A 75 5.06 -2.06 21.50
CA ASP A 75 5.85 -2.90 22.40
C ASP A 75 7.06 -2.05 22.77
N ILE A 76 6.83 -1.07 23.65
CA ILE A 76 7.89 -0.51 24.47
C ILE A 76 8.27 -1.66 25.39
N SER A 77 9.14 -2.56 24.92
CA SER A 77 9.93 -3.40 25.81
C SER A 77 10.76 -2.46 26.70
N PRO A 78 10.47 -2.31 28.00
CA PRO A 78 11.15 -1.34 28.86
C PRO A 78 12.50 -1.87 29.39
N GLU A 79 13.03 -2.94 28.81
CA GLU A 79 14.13 -3.72 29.38
C GLU A 79 15.50 -3.34 28.83
N ARG A 80 15.88 -2.06 28.91
CA ARG A 80 17.31 -1.68 28.98
C ARG A 80 17.59 -0.64 30.06
N ARG A 81 17.10 -0.91 31.28
CA ARG A 81 17.65 -0.34 32.52
C ARG A 81 18.25 -1.44 33.39
N ALA A 82 19.42 -1.92 32.98
CA ALA A 82 20.45 -2.59 33.77
C ALA A 82 21.66 -2.63 32.82
N VAL A 83 22.81 -2.01 33.08
CA VAL A 83 23.54 -1.71 34.31
C VAL A 83 24.43 -0.50 34.08
#